data_AF-A0AAD7MM67-F1
#
_entry.id   AF-A0AAD7MM67-F1
#
_cell.length_a   1.000
_cell.length_b   1.000
_cell.length_c   1.000
_cell.angle_alpha   90.00
_cell.angle_beta   90.00
_cell.angle_gamma   90.00
#
_symmetry.space_group_name_H-M   'P 1'
#
loop_
_entity.id
_entity.type
_entity.pdbx_description
1 polymer ?
#
loop_
_entity_poly.entity_id
_entity_poly.type
_entity_poly.pdbx_seq_one_letter_code
_entity_poly.pdbx_strand_id
1 'polypeptide(L)'
;MVGFIFNYYIRKRAFNWWKRYNYLLSAGLDTGVAFATIIIFFALSYQGISIVWWANTVNDSTYDGKSVPWKSVVKGSYFGPGPGEF
;
A
#
# COMPACT_ATOMS: atom_id res chain seq x y z
N MET A 1 -8.22 -7.12 -19.89
CA MET A 1 -8.19 -8.30 -20.80
C MET A 1 -7.34 -9.45 -20.26
N VAL A 2 -6.07 -9.24 -19.91
CA VAL A 2 -5.16 -10.29 -19.41
C VAL A 2 -5.67 -10.97 -18.13
N GLY A 3 -6.20 -10.20 -17.16
CA GLY A 3 -6.73 -10.73 -15.91
C GLY A 3 -7.93 -11.68 -16.09
N PHE A 4 -8.81 -11.42 -17.06
CA PHE A 4 -9.95 -12.28 -17.36
C PHE A 4 -9.51 -13.60 -18.01
N ILE A 5 -8.55 -13.55 -18.93
CA ILE A 5 -8.01 -14.75 -19.60
C ILE A 5 -7.32 -15.67 -18.59
N PHE A 6 -6.49 -15.12 -17.71
CA PHE A 6 -5.77 -15.89 -16.69
C PHE A 6 -6.67 -16.41 -15.57
N ASN A 7 -7.55 -15.57 -15.02
CA ASN A 7 -8.35 -15.94 -13.84
C ASN A 7 -9.63 -16.72 -14.18
N TYR A 8 -10.17 -16.60 -15.40
CA TYR A 8 -11.41 -17.28 -15.77
C TYR A 8 -11.15 -18.45 -16.73
N TYR A 9 -10.45 -18.22 -17.84
CA TYR A 9 -10.30 -19.23 -18.89
C TYR A 9 -9.28 -20.32 -18.52
N ILE A 10 -8.09 -19.90 -18.07
CA ILE A 10 -7.00 -20.83 -17.69
C ILE A 10 -7.34 -21.56 -16.38
N ARG A 11 -7.91 -20.85 -15.39
CA ARG A 11 -8.39 -21.47 -14.15
C ARG A 11 -9.41 -22.59 -14.41
N LYS A 12 -10.31 -22.44 -15.39
CA LYS A 12 -11.36 -23.42 -15.71
C LYS A 12 -10.85 -24.64 -16.48
N ARG A 13 -9.84 -24.49 -17.35
CA ARG A 13 -9.27 -25.59 -18.14
C ARG A 13 -8.11 -26.33 -17.46
N ALA A 14 -7.28 -25.64 -16.67
CA ALA A 14 -6.06 -26.19 -16.10
C ALA A 14 -5.87 -25.74 -14.64
N PHE A 15 -6.84 -26.06 -13.77
CA PHE A 15 -6.87 -25.58 -12.39
C PHE A 15 -5.62 -25.95 -11.57
N ASN A 16 -5.14 -27.19 -11.67
CA ASN A 16 -3.95 -27.64 -10.95
C ASN A 16 -2.67 -26.93 -11.41
N TRP A 17 -2.54 -26.68 -12.71
CA TRP A 17 -1.44 -25.90 -13.28
C TRP A 17 -1.54 -24.45 -12.80
N TRP A 18 -2.70 -23.82 -12.96
CA TRP A 18 -2.94 -22.43 -12.55
C TRP A 18 -2.66 -22.21 -11.05
N LYS A 19 -3.07 -23.13 -10.18
CA LYS A 19 -2.83 -23.05 -8.73
C LYS A 19 -1.33 -23.07 -8.40
N ARG A 20 -0.55 -23.96 -9.03
CA ARG A 20 0.89 -24.06 -8.80
C ARG A 20 1.64 -22.79 -9.21
N TYR A 21 1.31 -22.22 -10.37
CA TYR A 21 1.95 -21.00 -10.85
C TYR A 21 1.53 -19.74 -10.09
N ASN A 22 0.26 -19.61 -9.67
CA ASN A 22 -0.15 -18.48 -8.83
C ASN A 22 0.51 -18.52 -7.45
N TYR A 23 0.63 -19.70 -6.85
CA TYR A 23 1.35 -19.84 -5.59
C TYR A 23 2.82 -19.46 -5.76
N LEU A 24 3.47 -19.92 -6.82
CA LEU A 24 4.87 -19.57 -7.10
C LEU A 24 5.05 -18.07 -7.39
N LEU A 25 4.11 -17.45 -8.10
CA LEU A 25 4.11 -16.00 -8.35
C LEU A 25 3.94 -15.21 -7.04
N SER A 26 3.00 -15.61 -6.19
CA SER A 26 2.78 -14.97 -4.89
C SER A 26 4.00 -15.10 -3.99
N ALA A 27 4.59 -16.29 -3.92
CA ALA A 27 5.82 -16.53 -3.18
C ALA A 27 7.01 -15.74 -3.76
N GLY A 28 7.10 -15.66 -5.09
CA GLY A 28 8.10 -14.87 -5.80
C GLY A 28 7.96 -13.37 -5.57
N LEU A 29 6.73 -12.87 -5.44
CA LEU A 29 6.47 -11.45 -5.19
C LEU A 29 6.86 -11.07 -3.76
N ASP A 30 6.54 -11.91 -2.77
CA ASP A 30 6.91 -11.67 -1.37
C ASP A 30 8.43 -11.74 -1.14
N THR A 31 9.07 -12.80 -1.66
CA THR A 31 10.53 -12.93 -1.62
C THR A 31 11.24 -11.85 -2.43
N GLY A 32 10.68 -11.46 -3.59
CA GLY A 32 11.21 -10.39 -4.43
C GLY A 32 11.21 -9.04 -3.74
N VAL A 33 10.16 -8.73 -2.96
CA VAL A 33 10.13 -7.52 -2.12
C VAL A 33 11.27 -7.58 -1.08
N ALA A 34 11.43 -8.69 -0.37
CA ALA A 34 12.52 -8.83 0.61
C ALA A 34 13.91 -8.63 -0.02
N PHE A 35 14.17 -9.21 -1.18
CA PHE A 35 15.41 -8.99 -1.93
C PHE A 35 15.58 -7.54 -2.37
N ALA A 36 14.52 -6.90 -2.89
CA ALA A 36 14.56 -5.50 -3.28
C ALA A 36 14.91 -4.59 -2.09
N THR A 37 14.35 -4.85 -0.90
CA THR A 37 14.66 -4.09 0.31
C THR A 37 16.15 -4.18 0.67
N ILE A 38 16.75 -5.37 0.58
CA ILE A 38 18.19 -5.57 0.83
C ILE A 38 19.03 -4.79 -0.18
N ILE A 39 18.69 -4.88 -1.46
CA ILE A 39 19.43 -4.18 -2.53
C ILE A 39 19.34 -2.66 -2.34
N ILE A 40 18.15 -2.13 -2.09
CA ILE A 40 17.92 -0.70 -1.84
C ILE A 40 18.68 -0.24 -0.60
N PHE A 41 18.73 -1.05 0.46
CA PHE A 41 19.48 -0.72 1.67
C PHE A 41 20.98 -0.52 1.38
N PHE A 42 21.61 -1.45 0.67
CA PHE A 42 23.03 -1.35 0.34
C PHE A 42 23.33 -0.26 -0.69
N ALA A 43 22.43 -0.05 -1.66
CA ALA A 43 22.64 0.93 -2.72
C ALA A 43 22.38 2.37 -2.25
N LEU A 44 21.45 2.61 -1.32
CA LEU A 44 21.04 3.96 -0.91
C LEU A 44 21.34 4.25 0.56
N SER A 45 20.74 3.47 1.48
CA SER A 45 20.81 3.75 2.92
C SER A 45 22.24 3.66 3.47
N TYR A 46 23.01 2.66 3.02
CA TYR A 46 24.39 2.48 3.47
C TYR A 46 25.32 3.62 3.00
N GLN A 47 25.05 4.22 1.84
CA GLN A 47 25.81 5.37 1.34
C GLN A 47 25.27 6.72 1.85
N GLY A 48 24.19 6.73 2.63
CA GLY A 48 23.57 7.95 3.14
C GLY A 48 22.90 8.80 2.06
N ILE A 49 22.56 8.23 0.91
CA ILE A 49 21.97 8.96 -0.22
C ILE A 49 20.47 9.09 0.02
N SER A 50 20.01 10.33 0.22
CA SER A 50 18.58 10.63 0.30
C SER A 50 18.04 11.01 -1.09
N ILE A 51 17.09 10.23 -1.60
CA ILE A 51 16.41 10.54 -2.86
C ILE A 51 15.14 11.34 -2.56
N VAL A 52 15.07 12.55 -3.12
CA VAL A 52 13.85 13.34 -3.16
C VAL A 52 13.08 12.96 -4.42
N TRP A 53 11.97 12.24 -4.25
CA TRP A 53 11.08 11.85 -5.33
C TRP A 53 9.64 11.87 -4.85
N TRP A 54 8.70 11.76 -5.80
CA TRP A 54 7.27 11.94 -5.55
C TRP A 54 6.73 11.13 -4.36
N ALA A 55 7.14 9.87 -4.17
CA ALA A 55 6.60 9.08 -3.06
C ALA A 55 7.10 9.55 -1.67
N ASN A 56 8.28 10.16 -1.60
CA ASN A 56 8.80 10.73 -0.36
C ASN A 56 8.20 12.12 -0.05
N THR A 57 7.64 12.81 -1.05
CA THR A 57 7.13 14.19 -0.90
C THR A 57 5.61 14.29 -0.84
N VAL A 58 4.89 13.30 -1.39
CA VAL A 58 3.43 13.33 -1.46
C VAL A 58 2.75 13.10 -0.11
N ASN A 59 3.40 12.36 0.79
CA ASN A 59 2.80 12.02 2.09
C ASN A 59 2.49 13.26 2.93
N ASP A 60 3.42 14.22 2.98
CA ASP A 60 3.28 15.45 3.77
C ASP A 60 2.29 16.45 3.16
N SER A 61 2.10 16.38 1.84
CA SER A 61 1.19 17.28 1.11
C SER A 61 -0.25 16.79 1.06
N THR A 62 -0.49 15.53 1.42
CA THR A 62 -1.81 14.89 1.42
C THR A 62 -2.63 15.30 2.65
N TYR A 63 -3.96 15.33 2.51
CA TYR A 63 -4.88 15.67 3.60
C TYR A 63 -4.76 14.74 4.82
N ASP A 64 -4.40 13.48 4.60
CA ASP A 64 -4.06 12.52 5.66
C ASP A 64 -2.81 12.96 6.45
N GLY A 65 -1.74 13.39 5.75
CA GLY A 65 -0.52 13.91 6.37
C GLY A 65 -0.74 15.20 7.16
N LYS A 66 -1.67 16.05 6.70
CA LYS A 66 -2.04 17.30 7.39
C LYS A 66 -3.05 17.10 8.51
N SER A 67 -3.48 15.86 8.77
CA SER A 67 -4.46 15.51 9.81
C SER A 67 -5.71 16.39 9.77
N VAL A 68 -6.13 16.81 8.56
CA VAL A 68 -7.31 17.68 8.45
C VAL A 68 -8.58 16.83 8.46
N PRO A 69 -9.60 17.22 9.24
CA PRO A 69 -10.87 16.53 9.21
C PRO A 69 -11.61 16.84 7.91
N TRP A 70 -12.12 15.79 7.23
CA TRP A 70 -12.98 15.95 6.05
C TRP A 70 -14.28 16.72 6.36
N LYS A 71 -14.77 16.62 7.59
CA LYS A 71 -15.88 17.43 8.13
C LYS A 71 -15.42 18.09 9.42
N SER A 72 -15.25 19.40 9.40
CA SER A 72 -15.04 20.17 10.61
C SER A 72 -16.37 20.34 11.35
N VAL A 73 -16.32 20.33 12.68
CA VAL A 73 -17.48 20.68 13.49
C VAL A 73 -17.64 22.21 13.45
N VAL A 74 -18.89 22.68 13.36
CA VAL A 74 -19.18 24.10 13.49
C VAL A 74 -18.63 24.60 14.82
N LYS A 75 -17.99 25.77 14.79
CA LYS A 75 -17.32 26.38 15.95
C LYS A 75 -18.28 26.45 17.14
N GLY A 76 -18.02 25.66 18.18
CA GLY A 76 -18.87 25.56 19.39
C GLY A 76 -19.70 24.28 19.52
N SER A 77 -19.69 23.40 18.51
CA SER A 77 -20.29 22.07 18.58
C SER A 77 -19.19 21.01 18.78
N TYR A 78 -19.55 19.89 19.38
CA TYR A 78 -18.63 18.79 19.71
C TYR A 78 -19.23 17.46 19.20
N PHE A 79 -18.36 16.47 18.97
CA PHE A 79 -18.80 15.10 18.74
C PHE A 79 -18.88 14.37 20.10
N GLY A 80 -20.07 13.92 20.49
CA GLY A 80 -20.33 13.28 21.78
C GLY A 80 -21.17 14.15 22.72
N PRO A 81 -21.29 13.80 24.01
CA PRO A 81 -21.86 14.64 25.06
C PRO A 81 -21.02 15.90 25.31
N GLY A 82 -21.66 16.96 25.81
CA GLY A 82 -20.98 18.24 26.03
C GLY A 82 -20.01 18.23 27.19
N PRO A 83 -19.15 19.25 27.31
CA PRO A 83 -18.35 19.44 28.51
C PRO A 83 -19.28 19.56 29.73
N GLY A 84 -19.39 18.49 30.52
CA GLY A 84 -20.26 18.42 31.70
C GLY A 84 -21.50 17.52 31.57
N GLU A 85 -21.73 16.89 30.42
CA GLU A 85 -22.76 15.85 30.25
C GLU A 85 -22.04 14.50 30.08
N PHE A 86 -22.37 13.51 30.91
CA PHE A 86 -21.85 12.14 30.84
C PHE A 86 -22.91 11.23 30.21
#